data_AF-A0A535BXR0-F1
#
_entry.id   AF-A0A535BXR0-F1
#
_cell.length_a   1.000
_cell.length_b   1.000
_cell.length_c   1.000
_cell.angle_alpha   90.00
_cell.angle_beta   90.00
_cell.angle_gamma   90.00
#
_symmetry.space_group_name_H-M   'P 1'
#
loop_
_entity.id
_entity.type
_entity.pdbx_description
1 polymer ?
#
loop_
_entity_poly.entity_id
_entity_poly.type
_entity_poly.pdbx_seq_one_letter_code
_entity_poly.pdbx_strand_id
1 'polypeptide(L)' 'MPVSALKAARVSQGDELRVRANGEGRILLERSVDPLDEFVGAVPGLSAATQLDKLRDEWGR' A
#
# COMPACT_ATOMS: atom_id res chain seq x y z
N MET A 1 -1.27 22.77 -5.83
CA MET A 1 -2.25 22.03 -6.68
C MET A 1 -3.66 22.49 -6.34
N PRO A 2 -4.60 22.53 -7.31
CA PRO A 2 -5.99 22.87 -7.03
C PRO A 2 -6.60 21.92 -5.99
N VAL A 3 -7.18 22.48 -4.92
CA VAL A 3 -7.74 21.71 -3.80
C VAL A 3 -8.91 20.83 -4.26
N SER A 4 -9.71 21.31 -5.22
CA SER A 4 -10.82 20.56 -5.80
C SER A 4 -10.35 19.29 -6.52
N ALA A 5 -9.24 19.36 -7.26
CA ALA A 5 -8.66 18.21 -7.95
C ALA A 5 -8.14 17.16 -6.95
N LEU A 6 -7.49 17.60 -5.87
CA LEU A 6 -7.05 16.71 -4.79
C LEU A 6 -8.22 16.02 -4.10
N LYS A 7 -9.29 16.76 -3.78
CA LYS A 7 -10.51 16.20 -3.17
C LYS A 7 -11.19 15.19 -4.09
N ALA A 8 -11.32 15.49 -5.38
CA ALA A 8 -11.88 14.57 -6.37
C ALA A 8 -11.05 13.28 -6.48
N ALA A 9 -9.73 13.39 -6.35
CA ALA A 9 -8.79 12.26 -6.32
C ALA A 9 -8.69 11.56 -4.95
N ARG A 10 -9.45 12.02 -3.92
CA ARG A 10 -9.39 11.53 -2.54
C ARG A 10 -7.97 11.51 -1.96
N VAL A 11 -7.18 12.53 -2.30
CA VAL A 11 -5.85 12.76 -1.73
C VAL A 11 -5.97 13.72 -0.56
N SER A 12 -5.43 13.31 0.58
CA SER A 12 -5.40 14.05 1.84
C SER A 12 -3.97 14.49 2.19
N GLN A 13 -3.86 15.43 3.13
CA GLN A 13 -2.55 15.81 3.66
C GLN A 13 -1.92 14.62 4.38
N GLY A 14 -0.65 14.35 4.08
CA GLY A 14 0.08 13.21 4.65
C GLY A 14 0.07 11.96 3.78
N ASP A 15 -0.75 11.90 2.71
CA ASP A 15 -0.73 10.78 1.77
C ASP A 15 0.60 10.73 1.00
N GLU A 16 1.19 9.54 0.92
CA GLU A 16 2.31 9.29 0.01
C GLU A 16 1.81 9.08 -1.42
N LEU A 17 2.49 9.73 -2.37
CA LEU A 17 2.14 9.66 -3.79
C LEU A 17 3.30 9.07 -4.60
N ARG A 18 2.98 8.13 -5.48
CA ARG A 18 3.91 7.62 -6.49
C ARG A 18 3.78 8.49 -7.75
N VAL A 19 4.93 8.92 -8.26
CA VAL A 19 5.03 9.74 -9.47
C VAL A 19 5.46 8.87 -10.63
N ARG A 20 4.73 8.94 -11.75
CA ARG A 20 5.08 8.21 -12.98
C ARG A 20 4.99 9.12 -14.20
N ALA A 21 5.91 8.97 -15.15
CA ALA A 21 5.79 9.61 -16.45
C ALA A 21 4.68 8.93 -17.26
N ASN A 22 3.81 9.71 -17.91
CA ASN A 22 2.67 9.21 -18.70
C ASN A 22 2.68 9.75 -20.14
N GLY A 23 3.86 9.76 -20.75
CA GLY A 23 4.10 10.22 -22.13
C GLY A 23 3.71 11.68 -22.37
N GLU A 24 4.07 12.24 -23.53
CA GLU A 24 3.62 13.58 -23.99
C GLU A 24 3.80 14.72 -22.96
N GLY A 25 4.83 14.64 -22.11
CA GLY A 25 5.08 15.63 -21.05
C GLY A 25 4.10 15.57 -19.88
N ARG A 26 3.31 14.50 -19.74
CA ARG A 26 2.38 14.28 -18.63
C ARG A 26 3.03 13.50 -17.50
N ILE A 27 2.65 13.86 -16.28
CA ILE A 27 3.01 13.16 -15.05
C ILE A 27 1.72 12.69 -14.39
N LEU A 28 1.71 11.43 -13.96
CA LEU A 28 0.63 10.84 -13.19
C LEU A 28 1.05 10.76 -11.72
N LEU A 29 0.16 11.22 -10.84
CA LEU A 29 0.29 11.09 -9.39
C LEU A 29 -0.74 10.07 -8.92
N GLU A 30 -0.27 8.98 -8.33
CA GLU A 30 -1.12 7.91 -7.80
C GLU A 30 -0.87 7.79 -6.30
N ARG A 31 -1.93 7.54 -5.51
CA ARG A 31 -1.75 7.23 -4.08
C ARG A 31 -0.94 5.95 -3.95
N SER A 32 0.17 6.02 -3.22
CA SER A 32 0.99 4.87 -2.90
C SER A 32 0.38 4.19 -1.67
N VAL A 33 -0.39 3.13 -1.91
CA VAL A 33 -0.93 2.28 -0.84
C VAL A 33 -0.42 0.87 -1.11
N ASP A 34 0.21 0.24 -0.13
CA ASP A 34 0.39 -1.20 -0.19
C ASP A 34 -0.97 -1.84 0.15
N PRO A 35 -1.63 -2.53 -0.79
CA PRO A 35 -2.92 -3.15 -0.50
C PRO A 35 -2.79 -4.20 0.63
N LEU A 36 -1.60 -4.75 0.87
CA LEU A 36 -1.38 -5.69 1.96
C LEU A 36 -1.37 -5.02 3.32
N ASP A 37 -0.98 -3.74 3.45
CA ASP A 37 -0.94 -3.06 4.75
C ASP A 37 -2.30 -3.04 5.46
N GLU A 38 -3.40 -3.03 4.70
CA GLU A 38 -4.76 -3.11 5.26
C GLU A 38 -5.09 -4.49 5.84
N PHE A 39 -4.49 -5.55 5.29
CA PHE A 39 -4.83 -6.93 5.63
C PHE A 39 -3.78 -7.63 6.49
N VAL A 40 -2.54 -7.14 6.51
CA VAL A 40 -1.44 -7.68 7.31
C VAL A 40 -1.81 -7.58 8.78
N GLY A 41 -1.93 -8.73 9.43
CA GLY A 41 -2.31 -8.80 10.85
C GLY A 41 -3.79 -8.54 11.14
N ALA A 42 -4.65 -8.40 10.12
CA ALA A 42 -6.08 -8.16 10.30
C ALA A 42 -6.82 -9.32 11.02
N VAL A 43 -6.20 -10.50 11.10
CA VAL A 43 -6.67 -11.64 11.88
C VAL A 43 -5.62 -12.01 12.94
N PRO A 44 -5.64 -11.36 14.12
CA PRO A 44 -4.72 -11.68 15.21
C PRO A 44 -4.80 -13.16 15.59
N GLY A 45 -3.64 -13.80 15.80
CA GLY A 45 -3.55 -15.20 16.22
C GLY A 45 -3.65 -16.25 15.11
N LEU A 46 -3.99 -15.86 13.86
CA LEU A 46 -4.04 -16.80 12.74
C LEU A 46 -2.68 -17.45 12.46
N SER A 47 -1.60 -16.68 12.51
CA SER A 47 -0.23 -17.21 12.30
C SER A 47 0.12 -18.29 13.32
N ALA A 48 -0.23 -18.07 14.58
CA ALA A 48 0.00 -19.02 15.67
C ALA A 48 -0.88 -20.27 15.52
N ALA A 49 -2.17 -20.11 15.19
CA ALA A 49 -3.12 -21.22 15.02
C ALA A 49 -2.76 -22.16 13.86
N THR A 50 -2.02 -21.65 12.87
CA THR A 50 -1.65 -22.38 11.64
C THR A 50 -0.17 -22.77 11.59
N GLN A 51 0.59 -22.51 12.65
CA GLN A 51 2.04 -22.75 12.73
C GLN A 51 2.83 -22.09 11.58
N LEU A 52 2.32 -20.98 11.03
CA LEU A 52 2.92 -20.31 9.87
C LEU A 52 4.32 -19.78 10.18
N ASP A 53 4.60 -19.39 11.42
CA ASP A 53 5.94 -18.92 11.82
C ASP A 53 6.97 -20.06 11.71
N LYS A 54 6.60 -21.28 12.13
CA LYS A 54 7.47 -22.45 11.97
C LYS A 54 7.74 -22.77 10.50
N LEU A 55 6.71 -22.75 9.66
CA LEU A 55 6.85 -22.98 8.21
C LEU A 55 7.72 -21.92 7.53
N ARG A 56 7.63 -20.66 7.97
CA ARG A 56 8.46 -19.55 7.48
C ARG A 56 9.93 -19.77 7.82
N ASP A 57 10.22 -20.16 9.05
CA ASP A 57 11.58 -20.38 9.55
C ASP A 57 12.26 -21.61 8.89
N GLU A 58 11.48 -22.58 8.39
CA GLU A 58 11.98 -23.74 7.65
C GLU A 58 12.56 -23.37 6.27
N TRP A 59 12.06 -22.32 5.62
CA TRP A 59 12.51 -21.88 4.29
C TRP A 59 13.68 -20.88 4.35
N GLY A 60 13.95 -20.34 5.54
CA GLY A 60 15.09 -19.44 5.77
C GLY A 60 16.45 -20.16 5.94
N ARG A 61 16.50 -21.49 5.74
CA ARG A 61 17.72 -22.32 5.81
C ARG A 61 18.17 -22.79 4.44
#